data_AF-A0ABD0BRX5-F1
#
_entry.id   AF-A0ABD0BRX5-F1
#
_cell.length_a   1.000
_cell.length_b   1.000
_cell.length_c   1.000
_cell.angle_alpha   90.00
_cell.angle_beta   90.00
_cell.angle_gamma   90.00
#
_symmetry.space_group_name_H-M   'P 1'
#
loop_
_entity.id
_entity.type
_entity.pdbx_description
1 polymer ?
#
loop_
_entity_poly.entity_id
_entity_poly.type
_entity_poly.pdbx_seq_one_letter_code
_entity_poly.pdbx_strand_id
1 'polypeptide(L)' 'MGTLIKGWKVMLLTKEGYDSGKVPEQVGWQSSNEPDIRDGVLIIKNGLDTHGVPLNIIHSFSIEAVKAE' A
#
# COMPACT_ATOMS: atom_id res chain seq x y z
N MET A 1 10.18 -5.97 -25.45
CA MET A 1 9.95 -4.59 -24.98
C MET A 1 9.41 -4.68 -23.56
N GLY A 2 10.12 -4.12 -22.58
CA GLY A 2 9.68 -4.16 -21.19
C GLY A 2 8.58 -3.12 -20.94
N THR A 3 7.57 -3.47 -20.14
CA THR A 3 6.57 -2.51 -19.65
C THR A 3 7.26 -1.53 -18.70
N LEU A 4 7.16 -0.23 -18.99
CA LEU A 4 7.69 0.80 -18.10
C LEU A 4 6.78 0.90 -16.87
N ILE A 5 7.35 0.72 -15.67
CA ILE A 5 6.64 0.89 -14.40
C ILE A 5 6.84 2.34 -13.94
N LYS A 6 5.74 3.08 -13.76
CA LYS A 6 5.76 4.49 -13.30
C LYS A 6 5.88 4.61 -11.78
N GLY A 7 5.55 3.53 -11.07
CA GLY A 7 5.62 3.45 -9.61
C GLY A 7 4.72 2.33 -9.10
N TRP A 8 4.47 2.35 -7.80
CA TRP A 8 3.77 1.28 -7.10
C TRP A 8 2.70 1.87 -6.19
N LYS A 9 1.45 1.43 -6.35
CA LYS A 9 0.37 1.80 -5.43
C LYS A 9 0.37 0.84 -4.24
N VAL A 10 0.10 1.37 -3.07
CA VAL A 10 -0.08 0.59 -1.84
C VAL A 10 -1.57 0.41 -1.64
N MET A 11 -2.04 -0.84 -1.71
CA MET A 11 -3.42 -1.20 -1.40
C MET A 11 -3.49 -1.76 0.02
N LEU A 12 -4.53 -1.42 0.77
CA LEU A 12 -4.68 -1.83 2.16
C LEU A 12 -6.12 -2.20 2.48
N LEU A 13 -6.29 -3.28 3.23
CA LEU A 13 -7.56 -3.70 3.81
C LEU A 13 -7.38 -3.86 5.33
N THR A 14 -8.16 -3.11 6.10
CA THR A 14 -8.20 -3.27 7.56
C THR A 14 -9.04 -4.48 7.95
N LYS A 15 -8.84 -4.99 9.18
CA LYS A 15 -9.68 -6.07 9.75
C LYS A 15 -11.16 -5.70 9.74
N GLU A 16 -11.49 -4.50 10.22
CA GLU A 16 -12.85 -3.97 10.19
C GLU A 16 -13.42 -3.90 8.76
N GLY A 17 -12.60 -3.48 7.79
CA GLY A 17 -12.99 -3.43 6.39
C GLY A 17 -13.32 -4.82 5.84
N TYR A 18 -12.46 -5.81 6.12
CA TYR A 18 -12.68 -7.20 5.74
C TYR A 18 -13.98 -7.75 6.37
N ASP A 19 -14.17 -7.55 7.67
CA ASP A 19 -15.35 -8.02 8.40
C ASP A 19 -16.66 -7.37 7.89
N SER A 20 -16.56 -6.16 7.34
CA SER A 20 -17.67 -5.42 6.72
C SER A 20 -17.86 -5.72 5.22
N GLY A 21 -17.09 -6.63 4.64
CA GLY A 21 -17.16 -6.98 3.22
C GLY A 21 -16.59 -5.93 2.26
N LYS A 22 -15.72 -5.03 2.74
CA LYS A 22 -15.02 -4.05 1.90
C LYS A 22 -13.87 -4.69 1.13
N VAL A 23 -13.48 -4.05 0.04
CA VAL A 23 -12.30 -4.40 -0.76
C VAL A 23 -11.09 -3.56 -0.34
N PRO A 24 -9.84 -4.01 -0.61
CA PRO A 24 -8.66 -3.19 -0.37
C PRO A 24 -8.72 -1.85 -1.12
N GLU A 25 -8.29 -0.77 -0.46
CA GLU A 25 -8.29 0.58 -1.02
C GLU A 25 -6.87 1.09 -1.24
N GLN A 26 -6.67 1.97 -2.22
CA GLN A 26 -5.38 2.62 -2.43
C GLN A 26 -5.16 3.66 -1.34
N VAL A 27 -4.10 3.49 -0.57
CA VAL A 27 -3.75 4.36 0.57
C VAL A 27 -2.47 5.16 0.33
N GLY A 28 -1.69 4.82 -0.70
CA GLY A 28 -0.49 5.58 -1.04
C GLY A 28 0.17 5.15 -2.35
N TRP A 29 1.30 5.80 -2.62
CA TRP A 29 2.11 5.60 -3.81
C TRP A 29 3.59 5.73 -3.49
N GLN A 30 4.37 4.75 -3.93
CA GLN A 30 5.81 4.68 -3.69
C GLN A 30 6.61 4.36 -4.95
N SER A 31 7.88 4.76 -4.94
CA SER A 31 8.82 4.50 -6.04
C SER A 31 9.45 3.10 -5.99
N SER A 32 9.46 2.46 -4.82
CA SER A 32 9.97 1.09 -4.62
C SER A 32 8.82 0.07 -4.62
N ASN A 33 9.11 -1.17 -5.01
CA ASN A 33 8.19 -2.30 -4.85
C ASN A 33 8.26 -2.94 -3.46
N GLU A 34 9.18 -2.49 -2.61
CA GLU A 34 9.37 -3.04 -1.27
C GLU A 34 8.51 -2.30 -0.24
N PRO A 35 7.80 -3.02 0.64
CA PRO A 35 7.11 -2.40 1.76
C PRO A 35 8.12 -1.92 2.81
N ASP A 36 7.87 -0.74 3.37
CA ASP A 36 8.64 -0.22 4.50
C ASP A 36 7.87 -0.50 5.79
N ILE A 37 8.36 -1.45 6.59
CA ILE A 37 7.75 -1.86 7.86
C ILE A 37 8.75 -1.64 8.99
N ARG A 38 8.36 -0.84 9.98
CA ARG A 38 9.20 -0.52 11.16
C ARG A 38 8.35 -0.51 12.41
N ASP A 39 8.87 -1.09 13.48
CA ASP A 39 8.25 -1.08 14.81
C ASP A 39 6.76 -1.50 14.83
N GLY A 40 6.40 -2.48 14.00
CA GLY A 40 5.02 -2.95 13.89
C GLY A 40 4.08 -2.02 13.12
N VAL A 41 4.62 -1.11 12.32
CA VAL A 41 3.87 -0.13 11.51
C VAL A 41 4.29 -0.24 10.04
N LEU A 42 3.31 -0.33 9.15
CA LEU A 42 3.51 -0.16 7.71
C LEU A 42 3.62 1.33 7.40
N ILE A 43 4.76 1.76 6.87
CA ILE A 43 5.02 3.14 6.47
C ILE A 43 4.57 3.32 5.02
N ILE A 44 3.64 4.26 4.83
CA ILE A 44 3.02 4.55 3.54
C ILE A 44 3.40 5.97 3.14
N LYS A 45 3.98 6.10 1.94
CA LYS A 45 4.31 7.38 1.33
C LYS A 45 3.24 7.75 0.33
N ASN A 46 2.82 9.00 0.31
CA ASN A 46 1.89 9.56 -0.68
C ASN A 46 2.39 10.96 -1.07
N GLY A 47 3.25 11.02 -2.09
CA GLY A 47 3.94 12.26 -2.45
C GLY A 47 4.88 12.71 -1.33
N LEU A 48 4.60 13.89 -0.75
CA LEU A 48 5.37 14.43 0.39
C LEU A 48 4.83 13.95 1.74
N ASP A 49 3.62 13.39 1.77
CA ASP A 49 3.01 12.90 3.01
C ASP A 49 3.51 11.50 3.32
N THR A 50 3.87 11.28 4.58
CA THR A 50 4.22 9.96 5.11
C THR A 50 3.34 9.68 6.32
N HIS A 51 2.65 8.54 6.30
CA HIS A 51 1.84 8.09 7.42
C HIS A 51 2.10 6.62 7.72
N GLY A 52 1.79 6.21 8.95
CA GLY A 52 1.99 4.84 9.42
C GLY A 52 0.66 4.16 9.70
N VAL A 53 0.52 2.91 9.30
CA VAL A 53 -0.62 2.06 9.65
C VAL A 53 -0.15 0.91 10.53
N PRO A 54 -0.63 0.79 11.77
CA PRO A 54 -0.27 -0.31 12.65
C PRO A 54 -0.62 -1.69 12.05
N LEU A 55 0.33 -2.63 12.04
CA LEU A 55 0.13 -3.97 11.47
C LEU A 55 -0.98 -4.75 12.18
N ASN A 56 -1.26 -4.45 13.45
CA ASN A 56 -2.30 -5.14 14.22
C ASN A 56 -3.73 -4.87 13.74
N ILE A 57 -3.97 -3.77 13.01
CA ILE A 57 -5.29 -3.43 12.44
C ILE A 57 -5.41 -3.81 10.96
N ILE A 58 -4.31 -4.19 10.31
CA ILE A 58 -4.29 -4.60 8.90
C ILE A 58 -4.74 -6.06 8.81
N HIS A 59 -5.66 -6.33 7.87
CA HIS A 59 -6.00 -7.68 7.44
C HIS A 59 -5.07 -8.13 6.32
N SER A 60 -4.93 -7.30 5.28
CA SER A 60 -4.00 -7.52 4.17
C SER A 60 -3.55 -6.21 3.54
N PHE A 61 -2.39 -6.23 2.87
CA PHE A 61 -1.92 -5.14 2.02
C PHE A 61 -1.19 -5.71 0.80
N SER A 62 -1.12 -4.93 -0.28
CA SER A 62 -0.36 -5.27 -1.49
C SER A 62 0.36 -4.05 -2.06
N ILE A 63 1.45 -4.31 -2.78
CA ILE A 63 2.18 -3.29 -3.55
C ILE A 63 2.04 -3.68 -5.02
N GLU A 64 1.36 -2.84 -5.78
CA GLU A 64 0.94 -3.16 -7.14
C GLU A 64 1.61 -2.23 -8.16
N ALA A 65 2.24 -2.82 -9.17
CA ALA A 65 2.92 -2.07 -10.23
C ALA A 65 1.90 -1.25 -11.02
N VAL A 66 2.21 0.03 -11.24
CA VAL A 66 1.43 0.87 -12.14
C VAL A 66 2.19 1.05 -13.44
N LYS A 67 1.58 0.56 -14.51
CA LYS A 67 2.16 0.54 -15.84
C LYS A 67 2.04 1.93 -16.46
N ALA A 68 3.08 2.35 -17.18
CA ALA A 68 2.97 3.44 -18.12
C ALA A 68 2.03 3.03 -19.25
N GLU A 69 0.94 3.77 -19.42
CA GLU A 69 0.25 3.88 -20.71
C GLU A 69 1.20 4.40 -21.78
#